data_AF-A0A3C1SRR7-F1
#
_entry.id   AF-A0A3C1SRR7-F1
#
_cell.length_a   1.000
_cell.length_b   1.000
_cell.length_c   1.000
_cell.angle_alpha   90.00
_cell.angle_beta   90.00
_cell.angle_gamma   90.00
#
_symmetry.space_group_name_H-M   'P 1'
#
loop_
_entity.id
_entity.type
_entity.pdbx_description
1 polymer ?
#
loop_
_entity_poly.entity_id
_entity_poly.type
_entity_poly.pdbx_seq_one_letter_code
_entity_poly.pdbx_strand_id
1 'polypeptide(L)'
;RRYTALLGGTTEWTKMEGIAVNGKDRKLYMAMSRIESSMRSDPTEPADHIKLPENKAGATYTLDLKGGISDSQGKPIDSEWVAVKMYVEPKLLGKPMAADARGNTAEVESIANTDNLFFSEKMRTLIIGEDSGMHVNNFIWAYNVDTQQLSRILTVTAGAETNGLQVVENLNGHAYIMANSQHWGDFIGTTNADLKAQLTPMIDKFYAPVGYIGGIPGL
;
A
#
# COMPACT_ATOMS: atom_id res chain seq x y z
N ARG A 1 14.07 8.81 -14.38
CA ARG A 1 14.91 9.07 -13.19
C ARG A 1 16.02 10.09 -13.50
N ARG A 2 17.09 9.78 -14.25
CA ARG A 2 18.19 10.76 -14.52
C ARG A 2 17.72 12.09 -15.15
N TYR A 3 16.85 12.03 -16.16
CA TYR A 3 16.32 13.25 -16.78
C TYR A 3 15.43 14.07 -15.83
N THR A 4 14.59 13.39 -15.03
CA THR A 4 13.80 14.02 -13.96
C THR A 4 14.70 14.77 -12.96
N ALA A 5 15.77 14.12 -12.49
CA ALA A 5 16.73 14.73 -11.57
C ALA A 5 17.48 15.91 -12.22
N LEU A 6 17.85 15.82 -13.51
CA LEU A 6 18.45 16.92 -14.26
C LEU A 6 17.52 18.15 -14.33
N LEU A 7 16.21 17.93 -14.38
CA LEU A 7 15.20 18.99 -14.36
C LEU A 7 14.80 19.43 -12.94
N GLY A 8 15.48 18.93 -11.89
CA GLY A 8 15.20 19.28 -10.50
C GLY A 8 14.01 18.55 -9.87
N GLY A 9 13.45 17.53 -10.54
CA GLY A 9 12.40 16.69 -9.95
C GLY A 9 12.98 15.66 -8.96
N THR A 10 12.20 15.30 -7.94
CA THR A 10 12.61 14.28 -6.96
C THR A 10 12.63 12.87 -7.56
N THR A 11 13.65 12.10 -7.18
CA THR A 11 13.76 10.66 -7.48
C THR A 11 14.03 9.84 -6.21
N GLU A 12 13.74 10.40 -5.05
CA GLU A 12 14.13 9.92 -3.72
C GLU A 12 13.23 8.80 -3.18
N TRP A 13 12.16 8.47 -3.90
CA TRP A 13 11.20 7.43 -3.52
C TRP A 13 11.84 6.03 -3.51
N THR A 14 11.73 5.34 -2.37
CA THR A 14 12.38 4.04 -2.13
C THR A 14 11.67 2.85 -2.74
N LYS A 15 10.34 2.77 -2.57
CA LYS A 15 9.50 1.72 -3.17
C LYS A 15 8.08 2.26 -3.34
N MET A 16 7.95 3.19 -4.29
CA MET A 16 6.67 3.70 -4.77
C MET A 16 6.03 2.61 -5.65
N GLU A 17 4.85 2.14 -5.25
CA GLU A 17 4.15 1.01 -5.88
C GLU A 17 2.83 1.48 -6.53
N GLY A 18 1.72 0.83 -6.22
CA GLY A 18 0.40 1.10 -6.78
C GLY A 18 -0.11 2.50 -6.49
N ILE A 19 -1.00 2.94 -7.38
CA ILE A 19 -1.73 4.21 -7.26
C ILE A 19 -3.21 3.98 -7.50
N ALA A 20 -4.06 4.78 -6.86
CA ALA A 20 -5.51 4.77 -7.08
C ALA A 20 -6.07 6.19 -7.08
N VAL A 21 -7.05 6.47 -7.93
CA VAL A 21 -7.65 7.82 -8.05
C VAL A 21 -9.06 7.82 -7.50
N ASN A 22 -9.33 8.77 -6.62
CA ASN A 22 -10.66 9.20 -6.21
C ASN A 22 -10.99 10.46 -7.01
N GLY A 23 -11.72 10.26 -8.09
CA GLY A 23 -12.09 11.31 -9.03
C GLY A 23 -13.08 12.29 -8.42
N LYS A 24 -14.01 11.81 -7.57
CA LYS A 24 -15.01 12.65 -6.91
C LYS A 24 -14.38 13.73 -6.03
N ASP A 25 -13.39 13.36 -5.22
CA ASP A 25 -12.73 14.29 -4.29
C ASP A 25 -11.45 14.91 -4.86
N ARG A 26 -11.09 14.55 -6.09
CA ARG A 26 -9.81 14.89 -6.73
C ARG A 26 -8.61 14.51 -5.85
N LYS A 27 -8.54 13.23 -5.47
CA LYS A 27 -7.42 12.68 -4.68
C LYS A 27 -6.72 11.54 -5.42
N LEU A 28 -5.41 11.47 -5.24
CA LEU A 28 -4.58 10.33 -5.62
C LEU A 28 -4.10 9.64 -4.36
N TYR A 29 -4.24 8.33 -4.28
CA TYR A 29 -3.59 7.49 -3.29
C TYR A 29 -2.35 6.86 -3.90
N MET A 30 -1.26 6.85 -3.15
CA MET A 30 0.02 6.31 -3.59
C MET A 30 0.61 5.42 -2.52
N ALA A 31 0.88 4.17 -2.88
CA ALA A 31 1.53 3.21 -2.02
C ALA A 31 3.03 3.54 -1.93
N MET A 32 3.52 3.62 -0.70
CA MET A 32 4.95 3.66 -0.41
C MET A 32 5.27 2.49 0.50
N SER A 33 5.82 1.43 -0.07
CA SER A 33 6.06 0.18 0.67
C SER A 33 7.01 0.41 1.85
N ARG A 34 7.96 1.35 1.76
CA ARG A 34 8.85 1.71 2.89
C ARG A 34 9.39 3.12 2.75
N ILE A 35 9.64 3.78 3.86
CA ILE A 35 10.28 5.10 3.95
C ILE A 35 11.65 4.88 4.60
N GLU A 36 12.71 4.84 3.80
CA GLU A 36 14.08 4.59 4.28
C GLU A 36 15.10 5.20 3.31
N SER A 37 16.40 4.95 3.53
CA SER A 37 17.50 5.34 2.63
C SER A 37 17.33 6.75 2.03
N SER A 38 16.99 6.87 0.74
CA SER A 38 16.86 8.12 -0.01
C SER A 38 15.68 9.02 0.37
N MET A 39 14.69 8.51 1.12
CA MET A 39 13.61 9.35 1.67
C MET A 39 13.95 9.96 3.04
N ARG A 40 15.10 9.58 3.61
CA ARG A 40 15.68 10.25 4.78
C ARG A 40 16.52 11.42 4.29
N SER A 41 16.77 12.39 5.17
CA SER A 41 17.64 13.49 4.78
C SER A 41 19.09 13.03 4.63
N ASP A 42 19.67 13.31 3.47
CA ASP A 42 21.09 13.12 3.19
C ASP A 42 21.60 14.29 2.34
N PRO A 43 22.33 15.26 2.93
CA PRO A 43 22.82 16.43 2.20
C PRO A 43 23.93 16.10 1.20
N THR A 44 24.43 14.85 1.16
CA THR A 44 25.45 14.42 0.18
C THR A 44 24.84 13.96 -1.14
N GLU A 45 23.53 13.66 -1.16
CA GLU A 45 22.82 13.30 -2.37
C GLU A 45 22.59 14.53 -3.27
N PRO A 46 22.51 14.36 -4.61
CA PRO A 46 22.30 15.48 -5.55
C PRO A 46 20.99 16.27 -5.30
N ALA A 47 20.01 15.64 -4.65
CA ALA A 47 18.78 16.26 -4.20
C ALA A 47 18.40 15.70 -2.83
N ASP A 48 17.89 16.57 -1.96
CA ASP A 48 17.46 16.27 -0.59
C ASP A 48 16.10 16.98 -0.38
N HIS A 49 15.12 16.61 -1.20
CA HIS A 49 13.75 17.17 -1.12
C HIS A 49 12.93 16.47 -0.05
N ILE A 50 13.13 15.16 0.17
CA ILE A 50 12.38 14.34 1.12
C ILE A 50 13.22 14.14 2.39
N LYS A 51 12.67 14.55 3.53
CA LYS A 51 13.37 14.52 4.83
C LYS A 51 12.51 13.89 5.90
N LEU A 52 12.18 12.62 5.71
CA LEU A 52 11.30 11.89 6.62
C LEU A 52 12.09 11.01 7.58
N PRO A 53 11.58 10.79 8.81
CA PRO A 53 12.09 9.73 9.66
C PRO A 53 11.89 8.37 8.99
N GLU A 54 12.77 7.43 9.31
CA GLU A 54 12.65 6.06 8.80
C GLU A 54 11.35 5.40 9.29
N ASN A 55 10.62 4.78 8.36
CA ASN A 55 9.49 3.93 8.62
C ASN A 55 9.47 2.78 7.61
N LYS A 56 10.01 1.63 8.04
CA LYS A 56 10.08 0.43 7.20
C LYS A 56 8.73 -0.21 6.91
N ALA A 57 7.69 0.08 7.70
CA ALA A 57 6.33 -0.39 7.45
C ALA A 57 5.60 0.44 6.38
N GLY A 58 6.21 1.54 5.91
CA GLY A 58 5.68 2.33 4.81
C GLY A 58 4.43 3.12 5.17
N ALA A 59 3.74 3.59 4.13
CA ALA A 59 2.50 4.34 4.24
C ALA A 59 1.72 4.33 2.91
N THR A 60 0.41 4.57 2.99
CA THR A 60 -0.36 5.01 1.82
C THR A 60 -0.55 6.53 1.88
N TYR A 61 0.09 7.24 0.96
CA TYR A 61 -0.04 8.69 0.85
C TYR A 61 -1.33 9.08 0.15
N THR A 62 -1.95 10.15 0.64
CA THR A 62 -3.03 10.88 -0.01
C THR A 62 -2.46 12.15 -0.62
N LEU A 63 -2.76 12.40 -1.89
CA LEU A 63 -2.38 13.59 -2.61
C LEU A 63 -3.63 14.35 -3.06
N ASP A 64 -3.71 15.64 -2.75
CA ASP A 64 -4.77 16.51 -3.24
C ASP A 64 -4.43 16.96 -4.66
N LEU A 65 -5.40 16.87 -5.58
CA LEU A 65 -5.22 17.18 -7.00
C LEU A 65 -6.00 18.44 -7.40
N LYS A 66 -5.40 19.28 -8.24
CA LYS A 66 -6.00 20.52 -8.76
C LYS A 66 -5.66 20.77 -10.22
N GLY A 67 -6.54 21.50 -10.91
CA GLY A 67 -6.26 22.12 -12.21
C GLY A 67 -5.71 23.53 -12.06
N GLY A 68 -5.31 24.13 -13.19
CA GLY A 68 -4.83 25.52 -13.24
C GLY A 68 -3.52 25.74 -12.50
N ILE A 69 -2.69 24.70 -12.38
CA ILE A 69 -1.37 24.78 -11.74
C ILE A 69 -0.33 25.16 -12.78
N SER A 70 0.57 26.07 -12.42
CA SER A 70 1.77 26.36 -13.20
C SER A 70 2.96 25.53 -12.72
N ASP A 71 3.85 25.18 -13.64
CA ASP A 71 5.12 24.54 -13.32
C ASP A 71 6.10 25.52 -12.63
N SER A 72 7.28 25.02 -12.27
CA SER A 72 8.34 25.81 -11.64
C SER A 72 8.91 26.94 -12.53
N GLN A 73 8.60 26.94 -13.82
CA GLN A 73 8.95 28.01 -14.78
C GLN A 73 7.78 28.99 -15.02
N GLY A 74 6.67 28.83 -14.29
CA GLY A 74 5.48 29.67 -14.41
C GLY A 74 4.60 29.31 -15.62
N LYS A 75 4.89 28.23 -16.35
CA LYS A 75 4.07 27.81 -17.50
C LYS A 75 2.86 27.01 -17.01
N PRO A 76 1.66 27.25 -17.56
CA PRO A 76 0.50 26.44 -17.22
C PRO A 76 0.72 24.96 -17.53
N ILE A 77 0.37 24.09 -16.59
CA ILE A 77 0.27 22.64 -16.81
C ILE A 77 -1.15 22.37 -17.32
N ASP A 78 -1.26 21.85 -18.55
CA ASP A 78 -2.53 21.48 -19.17
C ASP A 78 -3.09 20.16 -18.57
N SER A 79 -3.47 20.22 -17.29
CA SER A 79 -4.03 19.10 -16.55
C SER A 79 -4.93 19.58 -15.41
N GLU A 80 -6.06 18.90 -15.24
CA GLU A 80 -6.97 19.08 -14.10
C GLU A 80 -6.56 18.29 -12.84
N TRP A 81 -5.47 17.53 -12.93
CA TRP A 81 -5.09 16.47 -11.99
C TRP A 81 -3.64 16.60 -11.50
N VAL A 82 -3.20 17.82 -11.20
CA VAL A 82 -1.85 18.08 -10.68
C VAL A 82 -1.84 17.94 -9.16
N ALA A 83 -0.94 17.09 -8.63
CA ALA A 83 -0.76 16.94 -7.19
C ALA A 83 -0.12 18.19 -6.57
N VAL A 84 -0.78 18.75 -5.55
CA VAL A 84 -0.36 20.01 -4.90
C VAL A 84 -0.05 19.85 -3.41
N LYS A 85 -0.49 18.75 -2.81
CA LYS A 85 -0.23 18.41 -1.41
C LYS A 85 -0.14 16.91 -1.29
N MET A 86 0.76 16.42 -0.44
CA MET A 86 0.94 15.00 -0.14
C MET A 86 1.01 14.83 1.38
N TYR A 87 0.23 13.90 1.92
CA TYR A 87 0.15 13.64 3.35
C TYR A 87 -0.30 12.19 3.62
N VAL A 88 -0.24 11.73 4.87
CA VAL A 88 -0.70 10.38 5.25
C VAL A 88 -1.85 10.53 6.24
N GLU A 89 -2.98 9.90 5.96
CA GLU A 89 -4.09 9.78 6.92
C GLU A 89 -3.64 8.87 8.08
N PRO A 90 -4.02 9.11 9.35
CA PRO A 90 -3.46 8.38 10.50
C PRO A 90 -3.56 6.85 10.42
N LYS A 91 -4.63 6.31 9.83
CA LYS A 91 -4.83 4.85 9.66
C LYS A 91 -4.11 4.26 8.45
N LEU A 92 -3.54 5.10 7.61
CA LEU A 92 -2.78 4.71 6.41
C LEU A 92 -1.26 4.77 6.65
N LEU A 93 -0.83 5.14 7.86
CA LEU A 93 0.57 5.09 8.28
C LEU A 93 0.88 3.70 8.83
N GLY A 94 1.85 3.01 8.23
CA GLY A 94 2.34 1.75 8.76
C GLY A 94 3.09 1.97 10.07
N LYS A 95 3.02 0.99 10.97
CA LYS A 95 3.57 1.11 12.33
C LYS A 95 4.57 -0.01 12.63
N PRO A 96 5.87 0.27 12.51
CA PRO A 96 6.90 -0.66 12.91
C PRO A 96 6.84 -0.96 14.42
N MET A 97 7.22 -2.18 14.78
CA MET A 97 7.39 -2.63 16.16
C MET A 97 8.58 -3.58 16.27
N ALA A 98 9.03 -3.87 17.49
CA ALA A 98 9.94 -4.98 17.72
C ALA A 98 9.26 -6.31 17.32
N ALA A 99 10.05 -7.31 16.92
CA ALA A 99 9.52 -8.60 16.53
C ALA A 99 8.64 -9.21 17.64
N ASP A 100 7.39 -9.57 17.32
CA ASP A 100 6.53 -10.31 18.25
C ASP A 100 6.90 -11.81 18.32
N ALA A 101 6.17 -12.57 19.13
CA ALA A 101 6.41 -14.01 19.29
C ALA A 101 6.27 -14.83 18.00
N ARG A 102 5.58 -14.31 16.98
CA ARG A 102 5.39 -14.95 15.67
C ARG A 102 6.45 -14.49 14.66
N GLY A 103 7.03 -13.32 14.87
CA GLY A 103 8.02 -12.70 14.00
C GLY A 103 7.53 -11.46 13.26
N ASN A 104 6.33 -10.96 13.54
CA ASN A 104 5.85 -9.71 12.94
C ASN A 104 6.68 -8.54 13.47
N THR A 105 7.08 -7.64 12.60
CA THR A 105 7.82 -6.40 12.93
C THR A 105 7.02 -5.14 12.61
N ALA A 106 5.76 -5.28 12.23
CA ALA A 106 4.78 -4.20 12.16
C ALA A 106 3.52 -4.58 12.97
N GLU A 107 2.80 -3.59 13.49
CA GLU A 107 1.55 -3.82 14.23
C GLU A 107 0.54 -4.55 13.35
N VAL A 108 0.16 -5.76 13.76
CA VAL A 108 -0.73 -6.64 12.97
C VAL A 108 -2.06 -5.98 12.63
N GLU A 109 -2.60 -5.13 13.50
CA GLU A 109 -3.86 -4.39 13.30
C GLU A 109 -3.69 -3.06 12.53
N SER A 110 -2.55 -2.86 11.88
CA SER A 110 -2.26 -1.74 10.98
C SER A 110 -1.79 -2.25 9.62
N ILE A 111 -1.85 -1.40 8.59
CA ILE A 111 -1.32 -1.74 7.27
C ILE A 111 0.22 -1.75 7.32
N ALA A 112 0.89 -2.69 6.66
CA ALA A 112 2.34 -2.68 6.47
C ALA A 112 2.73 -2.92 5.01
N ASN A 113 3.77 -2.22 4.56
CA ASN A 113 4.35 -2.33 3.22
C ASN A 113 3.31 -2.39 2.11
N THR A 114 2.44 -1.37 2.08
CA THR A 114 1.42 -1.26 1.05
C THR A 114 2.03 -1.33 -0.35
N ASP A 115 1.37 -2.06 -1.23
CA ASP A 115 1.79 -2.25 -2.62
C ASP A 115 0.61 -1.96 -3.57
N ASN A 116 -0.44 -2.76 -3.46
CA ASN A 116 -1.57 -2.72 -4.37
C ASN A 116 -2.68 -1.79 -3.85
N LEU A 117 -3.23 -0.95 -4.74
CA LEU A 117 -4.32 -0.02 -4.40
C LEU A 117 -5.44 -0.08 -5.43
N PHE A 118 -6.69 -0.02 -4.96
CA PHE A 118 -7.86 0.23 -5.80
C PHE A 118 -8.82 1.15 -5.06
N PHE A 119 -9.33 2.20 -5.71
CA PHE A 119 -10.37 3.05 -5.12
C PHE A 119 -11.73 2.76 -5.76
N SER A 120 -12.69 2.37 -4.92
CA SER A 120 -14.09 2.17 -5.29
C SER A 120 -14.86 3.46 -5.04
N GLU A 121 -15.28 4.12 -6.10
CA GLU A 121 -16.09 5.34 -6.04
C GLU A 121 -17.47 5.06 -5.45
N LYS A 122 -18.06 3.91 -5.80
CA LYS A 122 -19.40 3.55 -5.30
C LYS A 122 -19.39 3.21 -3.82
N MET A 123 -18.38 2.47 -3.36
CA MET A 123 -18.25 2.09 -1.94
C MET A 123 -17.58 3.16 -1.09
N ARG A 124 -17.05 4.23 -1.71
CA ARG A 124 -16.28 5.27 -1.02
C ARG A 124 -15.10 4.69 -0.24
N THR A 125 -14.46 3.68 -0.81
CA THR A 125 -13.50 2.82 -0.10
C THR A 125 -12.24 2.62 -0.92
N LEU A 126 -11.10 2.88 -0.27
CA LEU A 126 -9.78 2.49 -0.75
C LEU A 126 -9.50 1.06 -0.29
N ILE A 127 -9.33 0.15 -1.24
CA ILE A 127 -8.90 -1.22 -1.00
C ILE A 127 -7.38 -1.29 -1.15
N ILE A 128 -6.73 -1.94 -0.20
CA ILE A 128 -5.28 -1.86 0.02
C ILE A 128 -4.74 -3.27 0.20
N GLY A 129 -3.82 -3.69 -0.66
CA GLY A 129 -3.10 -4.95 -0.56
C GLY A 129 -1.67 -4.75 -0.05
N GLU A 130 -1.22 -5.64 0.82
CA GLU A 130 0.13 -5.70 1.34
C GLU A 130 1.04 -6.64 0.52
N ASP A 131 2.28 -6.18 0.28
CA ASP A 131 3.49 -6.99 0.01
C ASP A 131 4.49 -6.68 1.14
N SER A 132 4.20 -7.24 2.31
CA SER A 132 4.95 -7.00 3.54
C SER A 132 5.96 -8.09 3.83
N GLY A 133 7.20 -7.63 3.99
CA GLY A 133 8.26 -8.37 4.67
C GLY A 133 8.25 -8.21 6.19
N MET A 134 7.24 -7.52 6.75
CA MET A 134 7.13 -7.20 8.18
C MET A 134 5.96 -7.93 8.86
N HIS A 135 4.98 -8.42 8.12
CA HIS A 135 3.98 -9.36 8.59
C HIS A 135 4.32 -10.79 8.17
N VAL A 136 4.11 -11.77 9.06
CA VAL A 136 4.29 -13.20 8.76
C VAL A 136 3.32 -13.66 7.67
N ASN A 137 2.15 -13.04 7.59
CA ASN A 137 1.15 -13.23 6.56
C ASN A 137 0.49 -11.89 6.23
N ASN A 138 0.23 -11.66 4.95
CA ASN A 138 -0.27 -10.37 4.46
C ASN A 138 -1.79 -10.26 4.50
N PHE A 139 -2.26 -9.02 4.36
CA PHE A 139 -3.67 -8.67 4.47
C PHE A 139 -4.18 -7.86 3.27
N ILE A 140 -5.50 -7.90 3.06
CA ILE A 140 -6.22 -6.86 2.31
C ILE A 140 -7.05 -6.06 3.29
N TRP A 141 -6.98 -4.74 3.16
CA TRP A 141 -7.71 -3.78 3.96
C TRP A 141 -8.72 -3.00 3.11
N ALA A 142 -9.84 -2.64 3.73
CA ALA A 142 -10.81 -1.68 3.23
C ALA A 142 -10.78 -0.44 4.11
N TYR A 143 -10.45 0.71 3.52
CA TYR A 143 -10.46 2.02 4.18
C TYR A 143 -11.57 2.89 3.60
N ASN A 144 -12.66 3.07 4.33
CA ASN A 144 -13.73 3.96 3.92
C ASN A 144 -13.31 5.41 4.16
N VAL A 145 -13.26 6.23 3.11
CA VAL A 145 -12.62 7.55 3.18
C VAL A 145 -13.49 8.62 3.86
N ASP A 146 -14.80 8.37 3.93
CA ASP A 146 -15.76 9.31 4.53
C ASP A 146 -15.84 9.10 6.06
N THR A 147 -15.84 7.84 6.51
CA THR A 147 -15.88 7.47 7.94
C THR A 147 -14.49 7.27 8.56
N GLN A 148 -13.47 7.18 7.71
CA GLN A 148 -12.12 6.78 8.06
C GLN A 148 -12.07 5.40 8.75
N GLN A 149 -13.04 4.51 8.57
CA GLN A 149 -12.97 3.15 9.10
C GLN A 149 -11.94 2.34 8.30
N LEU A 150 -11.10 1.57 9.01
CA LEU A 150 -10.16 0.61 8.42
C LEU A 150 -10.58 -0.78 8.88
N SER A 151 -10.78 -1.69 7.93
CA SER A 151 -11.22 -3.06 8.18
C SER A 151 -10.37 -4.05 7.41
N ARG A 152 -9.85 -5.08 8.09
CA ARG A 152 -9.21 -6.22 7.42
C ARG A 152 -10.30 -7.06 6.77
N ILE A 153 -10.20 -7.28 5.45
CA ILE A 153 -11.20 -8.05 4.69
C ILE A 153 -10.66 -9.39 4.16
N LEU A 154 -9.33 -9.54 4.06
CA LEU A 154 -8.69 -10.80 3.71
C LEU A 154 -7.39 -10.98 4.50
N THR A 155 -7.10 -12.23 4.85
CA THR A 155 -5.81 -12.68 5.35
C THR A 155 -5.31 -13.79 4.43
N VAL A 156 -4.08 -13.69 3.94
CA VAL A 156 -3.49 -14.73 3.08
C VAL A 156 -2.61 -15.71 3.86
N THR A 157 -2.23 -16.80 3.20
CA THR A 157 -1.31 -17.82 3.74
C THR A 157 0.02 -17.19 4.19
N ALA A 158 0.67 -17.76 5.21
CA ALA A 158 1.97 -17.27 5.67
C ALA A 158 3.02 -17.28 4.56
N GLY A 159 3.86 -16.24 4.56
CA GLY A 159 4.83 -15.97 3.51
C GLY A 159 4.24 -15.44 2.20
N ALA A 160 2.92 -15.45 2.02
CA ALA A 160 2.30 -14.92 0.80
C ALA A 160 2.09 -13.40 0.87
N GLU A 161 2.10 -12.75 -0.29
CA GLU A 161 1.63 -11.37 -0.48
C GLU A 161 0.22 -11.34 -1.10
N THR A 162 -0.38 -10.14 -1.12
CA THR A 162 -1.61 -9.87 -1.87
C THR A 162 -1.28 -9.03 -3.12
N ASN A 163 -1.63 -9.55 -4.30
CA ASN A 163 -1.31 -8.92 -5.58
C ASN A 163 -2.49 -9.01 -6.56
N GLY A 164 -2.44 -8.35 -7.72
CA GLY A 164 -3.49 -8.41 -8.73
C GLY A 164 -4.85 -7.91 -8.22
N LEU A 165 -4.84 -6.93 -7.33
CA LEU A 165 -6.04 -6.39 -6.70
C LEU A 165 -6.96 -5.76 -7.75
N GLN A 166 -8.19 -6.24 -7.83
CA GLN A 166 -9.23 -5.72 -8.72
C GLN A 166 -10.55 -5.63 -7.98
N VAL A 167 -11.29 -4.55 -8.21
CA VAL A 167 -12.66 -4.42 -7.73
C VAL A 167 -13.60 -4.21 -8.91
N VAL A 168 -14.65 -5.02 -8.96
CA VAL A 168 -15.78 -4.86 -9.88
C VAL A 168 -16.96 -4.42 -9.03
N GLU A 169 -17.30 -3.13 -9.08
CA GLU A 169 -18.23 -2.54 -8.10
C GLU A 169 -19.70 -2.94 -8.31
N ASN A 170 -20.08 -3.34 -9.54
CA ASN A 170 -21.43 -3.82 -9.83
C ASN A 170 -21.44 -4.63 -11.13
N LEU A 171 -21.37 -5.95 -11.00
CA LEU A 171 -21.65 -6.90 -12.05
C LEU A 171 -22.93 -7.65 -11.69
N ASN A 172 -24.02 -7.36 -12.40
CA ASN A 172 -25.35 -7.94 -12.18
C ASN A 172 -25.87 -7.81 -10.73
N GLY A 173 -25.63 -6.68 -10.08
CA GLY A 173 -26.09 -6.41 -8.71
C GLY A 173 -25.12 -6.86 -7.61
N HIS A 174 -23.96 -7.42 -7.97
CA HIS A 174 -22.95 -7.87 -7.02
C HIS A 174 -21.62 -7.12 -7.20
N ALA A 175 -20.96 -6.85 -6.08
CA ALA A 175 -19.58 -6.37 -6.08
C ALA A 175 -18.61 -7.54 -5.89
N TYR A 176 -17.46 -7.47 -6.55
CA TYR A 176 -16.39 -8.46 -6.45
C TYR A 176 -15.09 -7.75 -6.10
N ILE A 177 -14.40 -8.23 -5.08
CA ILE A 177 -13.02 -7.86 -4.77
C ILE A 177 -12.19 -9.12 -5.03
N MET A 178 -11.24 -9.00 -5.94
CA MET A 178 -10.39 -10.09 -6.40
C MET A 178 -8.94 -9.74 -6.09
N ALA A 179 -8.18 -10.72 -5.66
CA ALA A 179 -6.75 -10.60 -5.43
C ALA A 179 -6.12 -11.99 -5.50
N ASN A 180 -4.83 -12.00 -5.80
CA ASN A 180 -3.98 -13.17 -5.80
C ASN A 180 -3.27 -13.27 -4.46
N SER A 181 -3.17 -14.48 -3.94
CA SER A 181 -2.26 -14.81 -2.84
C SER A 181 -1.00 -15.43 -3.44
N GLN A 182 0.04 -14.62 -3.64
CA GLN A 182 1.25 -15.02 -4.37
C GLN A 182 2.28 -15.65 -3.41
N HIS A 183 3.11 -16.58 -3.91
CA HIS A 183 4.34 -17.13 -3.30
C HIS A 183 4.23 -17.72 -1.87
N TRP A 184 3.22 -18.57 -1.63
CA TRP A 184 2.98 -19.22 -0.33
C TRP A 184 4.23 -19.86 0.30
N GLY A 185 4.43 -19.61 1.59
CA GLY A 185 5.54 -20.17 2.37
C GLY A 185 6.90 -19.56 2.08
N ASP A 186 6.96 -18.38 1.42
CA ASP A 186 8.15 -17.53 1.41
C ASP A 186 8.25 -16.72 2.71
N PHE A 187 8.56 -17.43 3.80
CA PHE A 187 8.58 -16.85 5.14
C PHE A 187 9.60 -15.71 5.29
N ILE A 188 9.17 -14.60 5.88
CA ILE A 188 10.04 -13.47 6.22
C ILE A 188 11.16 -13.90 7.17
N GLY A 189 12.31 -13.21 7.10
CA GLY A 189 13.52 -13.58 7.86
C GLY A 189 13.35 -13.57 9.38
N THR A 190 12.37 -12.84 9.90
CA THR A 190 12.05 -12.76 11.34
C THR A 190 11.01 -13.77 11.80
N THR A 191 10.45 -14.58 10.90
CA THR A 191 9.47 -15.61 11.27
C THR A 191 10.07 -16.54 12.33
N ASN A 192 9.35 -16.73 13.43
CA ASN A 192 9.77 -17.63 14.50
C ASN A 192 10.04 -19.05 13.96
N ALA A 193 11.16 -19.66 14.37
CA ALA A 193 11.60 -20.94 13.83
C ALA A 193 10.63 -22.10 14.11
N ASP A 194 10.05 -22.15 15.32
CA ASP A 194 9.09 -23.18 15.70
C ASP A 194 7.77 -23.00 14.93
N LEU A 195 7.31 -21.75 14.78
CA LEU A 195 6.14 -21.43 13.97
C LEU A 195 6.37 -21.82 12.49
N LYS A 196 7.55 -21.50 11.94
CA LYS A 196 7.92 -21.89 10.57
C LYS A 196 7.92 -23.41 10.41
N ALA A 197 8.48 -24.14 11.38
CA ALA A 197 8.50 -25.60 11.37
C ALA A 197 7.08 -26.19 11.44
N GLN A 198 6.18 -25.57 12.21
CA GLN A 198 4.78 -25.97 12.31
C GLN A 198 4.00 -25.71 11.01
N LEU A 199 4.19 -24.54 10.38
CA LEU A 199 3.43 -24.12 9.20
C LEU A 199 3.92 -24.78 7.91
N THR A 200 5.22 -25.05 7.78
CA THR A 200 5.82 -25.63 6.56
C THR A 200 5.10 -26.88 6.04
N PRO A 201 4.81 -27.91 6.85
CA PRO A 201 4.11 -29.10 6.36
C PRO A 201 2.62 -28.85 6.03
N MET A 202 2.05 -27.72 6.45
CA MET A 202 0.64 -27.35 6.19
C MET A 202 0.48 -26.55 4.90
N ILE A 203 1.56 -26.03 4.32
CA ILE A 203 1.53 -25.17 3.14
C ILE A 203 1.96 -25.97 1.91
N ASP A 204 1.02 -26.20 1.00
CA ASP A 204 1.33 -26.65 -0.36
C ASP A 204 1.65 -25.43 -1.23
N LYS A 205 2.93 -25.27 -1.58
CA LYS A 205 3.43 -24.14 -2.38
C LYS A 205 2.96 -24.15 -3.84
N PHE A 206 2.41 -25.28 -4.31
CA PHE A 206 1.85 -25.42 -5.65
C PHE A 206 0.32 -25.32 -5.68
N TYR A 207 -0.31 -25.20 -4.51
CA TYR A 207 -1.75 -25.02 -4.43
C TYR A 207 -2.15 -23.62 -4.89
N ALA A 208 -3.04 -23.56 -5.88
CA ALA A 208 -3.54 -22.32 -6.49
C ALA A 208 -5.07 -22.27 -6.42
N PRO A 209 -5.66 -22.08 -5.22
CA PRO A 209 -7.11 -22.07 -5.06
C PRO A 209 -7.72 -20.82 -5.70
N VAL A 210 -8.91 -20.99 -6.26
CA VAL A 210 -9.79 -19.89 -6.66
C VAL A 210 -11.01 -19.92 -5.77
N GLY A 211 -11.34 -18.77 -5.16
CA GLY A 211 -12.46 -18.64 -4.24
C GLY A 211 -12.94 -17.20 -4.14
N TYR A 212 -13.96 -16.99 -3.32
CA TYR A 212 -14.54 -15.67 -3.06
C TYR A 212 -14.73 -15.46 -1.56
N ILE A 213 -14.60 -14.21 -1.12
CA ILE A 213 -14.97 -13.79 0.24
C ILE A 213 -16.45 -13.45 0.20
N GLY A 214 -17.27 -14.23 0.89
CA GLY A 214 -18.71 -14.00 0.99
C GLY A 214 -19.08 -13.13 2.20
N GLY A 215 -20.16 -12.37 2.07
CA GLY A 215 -20.84 -11.77 3.23
C GLY A 215 -20.10 -10.64 3.93
N ILE A 216 -19.35 -9.80 3.21
CA ILE A 216 -18.72 -8.59 3.77
C ILE A 216 -19.84 -7.57 4.08
N PRO A 217 -20.26 -7.40 5.35
CA PRO A 217 -21.37 -6.50 5.67
C PRO A 217 -20.85 -5.06 5.67
N GLY A 218 -21.51 -4.15 4.95
CA GLY A 218 -21.22 -2.72 5.03
C GLY A 218 -20.13 -2.20 4.09
N LEU A 219 -19.82 -2.91 3.00
CA LEU A 219 -19.25 -2.31 1.80
C LEU A 219 -20.35 -1.96 0.79
#